data_AF-A0A3E2YS55-F1
#
_entry.id   AF-A0A3E2YS55-F1
#
_cell.length_a   1.000
_cell.length_b   1.000
_cell.length_c   1.000
_cell.angle_alpha   90.00
_cell.angle_beta   90.00
_cell.angle_gamma   90.00
#
_symmetry.space_group_name_H-M   'P 1'
#
loop_
_entity.id
_entity.type
_entity.pdbx_description
1 polymer ?
#
loop_
_entity_poly.entity_id
_entity_poly.type
_entity_poly.pdbx_seq_one_letter_code
_entity_poly.pdbx_strand_id
1 'polypeptide(L)'
;MAAWGVVAGLHLFGLRLANLWLLSLIITGLGWLLAMAVTGIALVALWRRVGPVKALTLVLVPGLLAPVAIVAVDWTSVFVHNFYRLHRDDFRTAAGLADKVTAEYGDRYGQVLPKDLRHLSSMGRAVRIGTEGSGPTGILLPVWVGTPDGAAGYAHLTGTPGDTSFDCFADPCRMRWSLGDGWYWLD
;
A
#
# COMPACT_ATOMS: atom_id res chain seq x y z
N MET A 1 3.74 13.83 19.61
CA MET A 1 3.15 13.87 18.25
C MET A 1 4.05 13.26 17.20
N ALA A 2 5.33 13.66 17.08
CA ALA A 2 6.24 13.09 16.08
C ALA A 2 6.30 11.55 16.08
N ALA A 3 6.36 10.90 17.26
CA ALA A 3 6.40 9.43 17.35
C ALA A 3 5.13 8.74 16.82
N TRP A 4 3.94 9.29 17.07
CA TRP A 4 2.69 8.78 16.49
C TRP A 4 2.61 9.02 14.97
N GLY A 5 3.23 10.10 14.48
CA GLY A 5 3.40 10.34 13.04
C GLY A 5 4.26 9.27 12.37
N VAL A 6 5.29 8.75 13.05
CA VAL A 6 6.08 7.61 12.55
C VAL A 6 5.20 6.38 12.40
N VAL A 7 4.39 6.06 13.42
CA VAL A 7 3.45 4.92 13.35
C VAL A 7 2.47 5.07 12.18
N ALA A 8 1.85 6.24 12.03
CA ALA A 8 0.98 6.54 10.89
C ALA A 8 1.70 6.36 9.54
N GLY A 9 2.95 6.81 9.43
CA GLY A 9 3.78 6.60 8.24
C GLY A 9 4.05 5.11 7.96
N LEU A 10 4.35 4.31 8.99
CA LEU A 10 4.55 2.87 8.84
C LEU A 10 3.30 2.18 8.30
N HIS A 11 2.11 2.57 8.77
CA HIS A 11 0.86 2.06 8.24
C HIS A 11 0.60 2.51 6.79
N LEU A 12 0.87 3.79 6.48
CA LEU A 12 0.72 4.31 5.12
C LEU A 12 1.60 3.56 4.10
N PHE A 13 2.83 3.22 4.47
CA PHE A 13 3.75 2.45 3.62
C PHE A 13 3.70 0.94 3.87
N GLY A 14 2.69 0.46 4.62
CA GLY A 14 2.55 -0.94 5.03
C GLY A 14 2.57 -1.92 3.86
N LEU A 15 1.89 -1.59 2.75
CA LEU A 15 1.89 -2.41 1.52
C LEU A 15 3.29 -2.62 0.93
N ARG A 16 4.12 -1.57 0.92
CA ARG A 16 5.50 -1.66 0.42
C ARG A 16 6.39 -2.41 1.40
N LEU A 17 6.22 -2.17 2.69
CA LEU A 17 6.95 -2.86 3.76
C LEU A 17 6.57 -4.34 3.84
N ALA A 18 5.34 -4.71 3.49
CA ALA A 18 4.88 -6.10 3.51
C ALA A 18 5.70 -7.04 2.62
N ASN A 19 6.39 -6.51 1.60
CA ASN A 19 7.39 -7.29 0.82
C ASN A 19 8.59 -7.75 1.67
N LEU A 20 8.81 -7.16 2.84
CA LEU A 20 9.86 -7.49 3.81
C LEU A 20 9.29 -8.31 5.00
N TRP A 21 8.10 -8.89 4.84
CA TRP A 21 7.32 -9.69 5.80
C TRP A 21 7.73 -9.55 7.28
N LEU A 22 8.72 -10.33 7.74
CA LEU A 22 9.19 -10.35 9.13
C LEU A 22 9.74 -9.01 9.61
N LEU A 23 10.51 -8.32 8.76
CA LEU A 23 11.09 -7.02 9.07
C LEU A 23 9.99 -5.96 9.22
N SER A 24 8.93 -6.04 8.41
CA SER A 24 7.77 -5.15 8.52
C SER A 24 7.10 -5.25 9.89
N LEU A 25 6.90 -6.48 10.38
CA LEU A 25 6.34 -6.72 11.71
C LEU A 25 7.23 -6.15 12.82
N ILE A 26 8.54 -6.36 12.73
CA ILE A 26 9.51 -5.84 13.69
C ILE A 26 9.51 -4.30 13.68
N ILE A 27 9.60 -3.68 12.52
CA ILE A 27 9.63 -2.22 12.39
C ILE A 27 8.33 -1.60 12.91
N THR A 28 7.17 -2.19 12.55
CA THR A 28 5.86 -1.73 13.02
C THR A 28 5.75 -1.86 14.54
N GLY A 29 6.10 -3.02 15.09
CA GLY A 29 6.11 -3.25 16.54
C GLY A 29 7.03 -2.28 17.29
N LEU A 30 8.24 -2.06 16.79
CA LEU A 30 9.19 -1.09 17.36
C LEU A 30 8.66 0.34 17.29
N GLY A 31 7.99 0.72 16.20
CA GLY A 31 7.35 2.04 16.06
C GLY A 31 6.27 2.27 17.13
N TRP A 32 5.43 1.27 17.36
CA TRP A 32 4.41 1.30 18.42
C TRP A 32 5.02 1.39 19.82
N LEU A 33 6.03 0.55 20.12
CA LEU A 33 6.73 0.57 21.40
C LEU A 33 7.40 1.92 21.66
N LEU A 34 8.05 2.50 20.65
CA LEU A 34 8.66 3.82 20.73
C LEU A 34 7.61 4.91 21.03
N ALA A 35 6.48 4.89 20.34
CA ALA A 35 5.40 5.86 20.55
C ALA A 35 4.80 5.77 21.97
N MET A 36 4.59 4.56 22.47
CA MET A 36 4.13 4.32 23.84
C MET A 36 5.16 4.78 24.88
N ALA A 37 6.44 4.43 24.69
CA ALA A 37 7.52 4.83 25.59
C ALA A 37 7.68 6.36 25.67
N VAL A 38 7.69 7.05 24.52
CA VAL A 38 7.75 8.51 24.46
C VAL A 38 6.54 9.15 25.14
N THR A 39 5.35 8.60 24.94
CA THR A 39 4.12 9.09 25.61
C THR A 39 4.21 8.92 27.12
N GLY A 40 4.67 7.76 27.61
CA GLY A 40 4.84 7.51 29.04
C GLY A 40 5.89 8.41 29.69
N ILE A 41 7.05 8.59 29.05
CA ILE A 41 8.10 9.50 29.53
C ILE A 41 7.59 10.94 29.58
N ALA A 42 6.89 11.39 28.53
CA ALA A 42 6.31 12.73 28.49
C ALA A 42 5.26 12.93 29.60
N LEU A 43 4.42 11.92 29.84
CA LEU A 43 3.40 11.97 30.89
C LEU A 43 4.03 12.14 32.27
N VAL A 44 5.04 11.32 32.61
CA VAL A 44 5.76 11.41 33.89
C VAL A 44 6.48 12.74 34.03
N ALA A 45 7.16 13.20 32.98
CA ALA A 45 7.88 14.47 32.99
C ALA A 45 6.95 15.67 33.19
N LEU A 46 5.79 15.67 32.52
CA LEU A 46 4.80 16.76 32.64
C LEU A 46 4.11 16.71 34.00
N TRP A 47 3.75 15.52 34.48
CA TRP A 47 3.13 15.36 35.80
C TRP A 47 4.02 15.97 36.89
N ARG A 48 5.33 15.67 36.87
CA ARG A 48 6.29 16.23 37.82
C ARG A 48 6.43 17.76 37.76
N ARG A 49 6.09 18.41 36.64
CA ARG A 49 6.28 19.85 36.43
C ARG A 49 5.04 20.71 36.65
N VAL A 50 3.89 20.26 36.16
CA VAL A 50 2.67 21.10 36.07
C VAL A 50 1.45 20.48 36.75
N GLY A 51 1.63 19.34 37.43
CA GLY A 51 0.58 18.62 38.13
C GLY A 51 -0.20 17.63 37.23
N PRO A 52 -0.98 16.72 37.85
CA PRO A 52 -1.58 15.58 37.18
C PRO A 52 -2.63 15.95 36.13
N VAL A 53 -3.48 16.96 36.41
CA VAL A 53 -4.58 17.34 35.51
C VAL A 53 -4.06 17.82 34.16
N LYS A 54 -3.08 18.72 34.15
CA LYS A 54 -2.48 19.24 32.91
C LYS A 54 -1.72 18.14 32.14
N ALA A 55 -1.06 17.23 32.85
CA ALA A 55 -0.35 16.10 32.24
C ALA A 55 -1.31 15.12 31.55
N LEU A 56 -2.44 14.81 32.19
CA LEU A 56 -3.47 13.95 31.62
C LEU A 56 -4.06 14.55 30.33
N THR A 57 -4.46 15.82 30.36
CA THR A 57 -5.08 16.47 29.19
C THR A 57 -4.10 16.64 28.03
N LEU A 58 -2.85 17.03 28.29
CA LEU A 58 -1.88 17.34 27.22
C LEU A 58 -1.19 16.12 26.63
N VAL A 59 -1.12 15.00 27.35
CA VAL A 59 -0.34 13.82 26.93
C VAL A 59 -1.18 12.56 26.85
N LEU A 60 -1.94 12.23 27.89
CA LEU A 60 -2.68 10.96 27.92
C LEU A 60 -3.82 10.96 26.90
N VAL A 61 -4.61 12.03 26.84
CA VAL A 61 -5.75 12.12 25.89
C VAL A 61 -5.28 12.02 24.44
N PRO A 62 -4.30 12.82 23.94
CA PRO A 62 -3.77 12.63 22.60
C PRO A 62 -3.08 11.28 22.41
N GLY A 63 -2.41 10.75 23.43
CA GLY A 63 -1.74 9.46 23.41
C GLY A 63 -2.68 8.26 23.30
N LEU A 64 -3.93 8.40 23.75
CA LEU A 64 -4.99 7.39 23.60
C LEU A 64 -5.78 7.59 22.29
N LEU A 65 -6.02 8.83 21.87
CA LEU A 65 -6.75 9.11 20.64
C LEU A 65 -5.93 8.79 19.38
N ALA A 66 -4.62 9.05 19.39
CA ALA A 66 -3.73 8.76 18.27
C ALA A 66 -3.77 7.29 17.80
N PRO A 67 -3.60 6.28 18.68
CA PRO A 67 -3.64 4.88 18.24
C PRO A 67 -5.01 4.46 17.73
N VAL A 68 -6.09 4.93 18.35
CA VAL A 68 -7.46 4.67 17.87
C VAL A 68 -7.65 5.25 16.47
N ALA A 69 -7.25 6.51 16.26
CA ALA A 69 -7.34 7.15 14.95
C ALA A 69 -6.49 6.43 13.90
N ILE A 70 -5.28 5.98 14.25
CA ILE A 70 -4.41 5.24 13.33
C ILE A 70 -5.07 3.91 12.94
N VAL A 71 -5.57 3.12 13.88
CA VAL A 71 -6.15 1.80 13.55
C VAL A 71 -7.49 1.92 12.81
N ALA A 72 -8.23 3.01 13.01
CA ALA A 72 -9.52 3.25 12.35
C ALA A 72 -9.42 3.61 10.85
N VAL A 73 -8.23 3.96 10.35
CA VAL A 73 -8.02 4.38 8.96
C VAL A 73 -7.71 3.17 8.06
N ASP A 74 -8.41 3.08 6.93
CA ASP A 74 -8.03 2.17 5.83
C ASP A 74 -6.81 2.73 5.09
N TRP A 75 -5.61 2.47 5.65
CA TRP A 75 -4.35 2.96 5.12
C TRP A 75 -4.04 2.43 3.72
N THR A 76 -4.52 1.24 3.38
CA THR A 76 -4.42 0.66 2.03
C THR A 76 -5.16 1.57 1.05
N SER A 77 -6.42 1.89 1.33
CA SER A 77 -7.21 2.82 0.49
C SER A 77 -6.54 4.19 0.38
N VAL A 78 -6.07 4.76 1.50
CA VAL A 78 -5.37 6.07 1.51
C VAL A 78 -4.12 6.02 0.64
N PHE A 79 -3.30 4.98 0.77
CA PHE A 79 -2.09 4.80 -0.04
C PHE A 79 -2.44 4.69 -1.52
N VAL A 80 -3.37 3.79 -1.86
CA VAL A 80 -3.73 3.47 -3.25
C VAL A 80 -4.23 4.71 -4.01
N HIS A 81 -5.20 5.41 -3.44
CA HIS A 81 -5.80 6.56 -4.11
C HIS A 81 -4.82 7.75 -4.20
N ASN A 82 -4.05 8.02 -3.13
CA ASN A 82 -3.11 9.13 -3.16
C ASN A 82 -1.91 8.85 -4.07
N PHE A 83 -1.37 7.62 -4.05
CA PHE A 83 -0.25 7.27 -4.91
C PHE A 83 -0.65 7.34 -6.39
N TYR A 84 -1.83 6.81 -6.76
CA TYR A 84 -2.38 6.97 -8.10
C TYR A 84 -2.55 8.44 -8.49
N ARG A 85 -3.16 9.26 -7.62
CA ARG A 85 -3.39 10.69 -7.90
C ARG A 85 -2.08 11.45 -8.10
N LEU A 86 -1.06 11.16 -7.28
CA LEU A 86 0.25 11.83 -7.34
C LEU A 86 1.04 11.46 -8.60
N HIS A 87 0.87 10.24 -9.12
CA HIS A 87 1.62 9.72 -10.28
C HIS A 87 0.71 9.50 -11.50
N ARG A 88 -0.40 10.24 -11.59
CA ARG A 88 -1.45 10.01 -12.60
C ARG A 88 -0.91 10.06 -14.04
N ASP A 89 0.06 10.94 -14.29
CA ASP A 89 0.70 11.06 -15.61
C ASP A 89 1.60 9.87 -15.94
N ASP A 90 2.29 9.31 -14.94
CA ASP A 90 3.10 8.09 -15.09
C ASP A 90 2.19 6.88 -15.35
N PHE A 91 1.05 6.79 -14.65
CA PHE A 91 0.02 5.78 -14.91
C PHE A 91 -0.55 5.90 -16.32
N ARG A 92 -0.80 7.12 -16.81
CA ARG A 92 -1.24 7.33 -18.21
C ARG A 92 -0.18 6.85 -19.20
N THR A 93 1.09 7.13 -18.92
CA THR A 93 2.22 6.68 -19.76
C THR A 93 2.35 5.16 -19.76
N ALA A 94 2.22 4.52 -18.58
CA ALA A 94 2.24 3.07 -18.45
C ALA A 94 1.07 2.40 -19.20
N ALA A 95 -0.13 2.99 -19.17
CA ALA A 95 -1.28 2.51 -19.92
C ALA A 95 -1.03 2.52 -21.44
N GLY A 96 -0.35 3.55 -21.96
CA GLY A 96 0.07 3.61 -23.37
C GLY A 96 1.11 2.56 -23.79
N LEU A 97 1.69 1.83 -22.82
CA LEU A 97 2.59 0.71 -23.06
C LEU A 97 1.90 -0.65 -22.90
N ALA A 98 0.62 -0.70 -22.52
CA ALA A 98 -0.08 -1.95 -22.19
C ALA A 98 -0.02 -2.99 -23.33
N ASP A 99 -0.28 -2.57 -24.57
CA ASP A 99 -0.24 -3.46 -25.75
C ASP A 99 1.16 -4.00 -26.05
N LYS A 100 2.22 -3.38 -25.50
CA LYS A 100 3.60 -3.80 -25.67
C LYS A 100 4.07 -4.74 -24.55
N VAL A 101 3.25 -4.98 -23.53
CA VAL A 101 3.55 -5.92 -22.45
C VAL A 101 3.06 -7.30 -22.87
N THR A 102 4.01 -8.17 -23.21
CA THR A 102 3.72 -9.54 -23.66
C THR A 102 4.04 -10.60 -22.61
N ALA A 103 4.78 -10.23 -21.56
CA ALA A 103 5.20 -11.17 -20.53
C ALA A 103 3.99 -11.64 -19.71
N GLU A 104 3.80 -12.95 -19.68
CA GLU A 104 2.73 -13.62 -18.93
C GLU A 104 3.22 -14.10 -17.55
N TYR A 105 2.29 -14.65 -16.79
CA TYR A 105 2.60 -15.35 -15.54
C TYR A 105 3.52 -16.56 -15.82
N GLY A 106 4.67 -16.62 -15.13
CA GLY A 106 5.69 -17.66 -15.33
C GLY A 106 6.97 -17.18 -16.02
N ASP A 107 6.92 -16.04 -16.73
CA ASP A 107 8.10 -15.36 -17.32
C ASP A 107 8.87 -14.57 -16.24
N ARG A 108 9.27 -15.28 -15.17
CA ARG A 108 9.89 -14.83 -13.91
C ARG A 108 9.94 -13.31 -13.71
N TYR A 109 8.77 -12.79 -13.34
CA TYR A 109 8.44 -11.46 -12.81
C TYR A 109 8.11 -10.35 -13.82
N GLY A 110 7.76 -10.68 -15.06
CA GLY A 110 7.12 -9.74 -15.99
C GLY A 110 8.09 -8.88 -16.80
N GLN A 111 7.56 -7.96 -17.60
CA GLN A 111 8.35 -7.08 -18.45
C GLN A 111 8.90 -5.91 -17.65
N VAL A 112 10.20 -5.62 -17.82
CA VAL A 112 10.85 -4.48 -17.17
C VAL A 112 10.29 -3.18 -17.71
N LEU A 113 9.85 -2.31 -16.79
CA LEU A 113 9.37 -0.99 -17.15
C LEU A 113 10.54 -0.04 -17.50
N PRO A 114 10.27 0.97 -18.34
CA PRO A 114 11.14 2.14 -18.47
C PRO A 114 11.55 2.69 -17.11
N LYS A 115 12.80 3.16 -16.99
CA LYS A 115 13.43 3.47 -15.69
C LYS A 115 12.61 4.45 -14.85
N ASP A 116 12.04 5.44 -15.52
CA ASP A 116 11.13 6.46 -14.99
C ASP A 116 9.83 5.86 -14.43
N LEU A 117 9.30 4.77 -15.00
CA LEU A 117 8.05 4.15 -14.57
C LEU A 117 8.23 3.01 -13.55
N ARG A 118 9.46 2.57 -13.28
CA ARG A 118 9.73 1.44 -12.36
C ARG A 118 9.19 1.67 -10.95
N HIS A 119 9.09 2.91 -10.50
CA HIS A 119 8.59 3.23 -9.17
C HIS A 119 7.11 2.85 -8.99
N LEU A 120 6.34 2.67 -10.07
CA LEU A 120 4.93 2.27 -10.02
C LEU A 120 4.72 0.83 -9.53
N SER A 121 5.76 -0.01 -9.63
CA SER A 121 5.74 -1.41 -9.18
C SER A 121 6.76 -1.65 -8.05
N SER A 122 6.56 -2.68 -7.22
CA SER A 122 7.57 -3.14 -6.24
C SER A 122 8.81 -3.72 -6.91
N MET A 123 8.66 -4.31 -8.09
CA MET A 123 9.76 -4.93 -8.83
C MET A 123 10.20 -4.09 -10.05
N GLY A 124 9.52 -2.97 -10.32
CA GLY A 124 9.74 -2.18 -11.53
C GLY A 124 9.35 -2.91 -12.81
N ARG A 125 8.36 -3.80 -12.72
CA ARG A 125 7.92 -4.69 -13.81
C ARG A 125 6.40 -4.64 -13.95
N ALA A 126 5.93 -4.98 -15.13
CA ALA A 126 4.51 -5.14 -15.45
C ALA A 126 4.27 -6.56 -15.98
N VAL A 127 3.11 -7.14 -15.69
CA VAL A 127 2.69 -8.45 -16.21
C VAL A 127 1.38 -8.30 -16.96
N ARG A 128 1.16 -9.10 -18.00
CA ARG A 128 -0.15 -9.22 -18.62
C ARG A 128 -1.10 -9.93 -17.66
N ILE A 129 -2.34 -9.45 -17.57
CA ILE A 129 -3.39 -10.04 -16.73
C ILE A 129 -4.69 -10.20 -17.51
N GLY A 130 -5.49 -11.20 -17.13
CA GLY A 130 -6.69 -11.63 -17.85
C GLY A 130 -6.37 -12.69 -18.90
N THR A 131 -7.33 -13.57 -19.18
CA THR A 131 -7.15 -14.72 -20.08
C THR A 131 -7.53 -14.33 -21.51
N GLU A 132 -6.72 -14.69 -22.50
CA GLU A 132 -7.10 -14.53 -23.91
C GLU A 132 -8.38 -15.31 -24.20
N GLY A 133 -9.42 -14.60 -24.66
CA GLY A 133 -10.71 -15.19 -25.02
C GLY A 133 -11.78 -15.21 -23.92
N SER A 134 -11.47 -14.78 -22.69
CA SER A 134 -12.49 -14.63 -21.63
C SER A 134 -12.16 -13.52 -20.63
N GLY A 135 -12.98 -12.46 -20.61
CA GLY A 135 -12.86 -11.33 -19.67
C GLY A 135 -11.96 -10.19 -20.19
N PRO A 136 -11.86 -9.07 -19.44
CA PRO A 136 -10.99 -7.96 -19.82
C PRO A 136 -9.53 -8.33 -19.60
N THR A 137 -8.71 -8.07 -20.61
CA THR A 137 -7.25 -8.23 -20.57
C THR A 137 -6.59 -6.88 -20.26
N GLY A 138 -5.34 -6.92 -19.83
CA GLY A 138 -4.60 -5.71 -19.55
C GLY A 138 -3.24 -5.96 -18.93
N ILE A 139 -2.76 -4.98 -18.16
CA ILE A 139 -1.50 -5.08 -17.43
C ILE A 139 -1.73 -4.90 -15.93
N LEU A 140 -0.94 -5.62 -15.13
CA LEU A 140 -0.82 -5.43 -13.69
C LEU A 140 0.56 -4.88 -13.34
N LEU A 141 0.55 -3.83 -12.52
CA LEU A 141 1.70 -3.24 -11.85
C LEU A 141 1.69 -3.68 -10.38
N PRO A 142 2.37 -4.78 -10.03
CA PRO A 142 2.34 -5.29 -8.66
C PRO A 142 3.06 -4.32 -7.72
N VAL A 143 2.41 -3.96 -6.62
CA VAL A 143 2.93 -3.10 -5.54
C VAL A 143 3.33 -3.94 -4.33
N TRP A 144 2.67 -5.07 -4.15
CA TRP A 144 3.02 -6.12 -3.21
C TRP A 144 3.05 -7.45 -3.95
N VAL A 145 4.03 -8.28 -3.62
CA VAL A 145 4.11 -9.67 -4.06
C VAL A 145 4.36 -10.52 -2.82
N GLY A 146 3.49 -11.50 -2.61
CA GLY A 146 3.60 -12.43 -1.51
C GLY A 146 4.75 -13.42 -1.70
N THR A 147 5.01 -14.18 -0.64
CA THR A 147 5.99 -15.26 -0.62
C THR A 147 5.29 -16.44 0.06
N PRO A 148 5.05 -17.58 -0.62
CA PRO A 148 5.59 -17.98 -1.93
C PRO A 148 4.88 -17.34 -3.14
N ASP A 149 3.60 -17.01 -3.02
CA ASP A 149 2.70 -16.63 -4.11
C ASP A 149 1.82 -15.42 -3.72
N GLY A 150 1.05 -14.90 -4.68
CA GLY A 150 0.11 -13.79 -4.51
C GLY A 150 0.67 -12.41 -4.87
N ALA A 151 -0.20 -11.50 -5.29
CA ALA A 151 0.16 -10.10 -5.54
C ALA A 151 -1.03 -9.17 -5.35
N ALA A 152 -0.74 -7.90 -5.07
CA ALA A 152 -1.71 -6.82 -5.08
C ALA A 152 -1.11 -5.62 -5.81
N GLY A 153 -1.92 -4.88 -6.56
CA GLY A 153 -1.39 -3.82 -7.40
C GLY A 153 -2.41 -3.09 -8.26
N TYR A 154 -1.87 -2.22 -9.11
CA TYR A 154 -2.66 -1.43 -10.05
C TYR A 154 -2.81 -2.18 -11.37
N ALA A 155 -4.03 -2.43 -11.80
CA ALA A 155 -4.31 -3.03 -13.09
C ALA A 155 -4.91 -2.00 -14.05
N HIS A 156 -4.39 -1.93 -15.28
CA HIS A 156 -5.03 -1.21 -16.37
C HIS A 156 -5.67 -2.21 -17.31
N LEU A 157 -6.99 -2.14 -17.49
CA LEU A 157 -7.76 -3.13 -18.22
C LEU A 157 -8.42 -2.53 -19.46
N THR A 158 -8.38 -3.26 -20.57
CA THR A 158 -9.12 -2.92 -21.79
C THR A 158 -10.55 -3.43 -21.66
N GLY A 159 -11.40 -2.62 -21.02
CA GLY A 159 -12.81 -2.92 -20.77
C GLY A 159 -13.15 -2.88 -19.28
N THR A 160 -14.45 -2.97 -18.96
CA THR A 160 -14.91 -2.94 -17.58
C THR A 160 -14.83 -4.34 -16.96
N PRO A 161 -14.00 -4.56 -15.93
CA PRO A 161 -14.07 -5.77 -15.13
C PRO A 161 -15.42 -5.81 -14.41
N GLY A 162 -16.24 -6.82 -14.71
CA GLY A 162 -17.40 -7.15 -13.89
C GLY A 162 -16.95 -7.81 -12.59
N ASP A 163 -17.67 -8.82 -12.13
CA ASP A 163 -17.26 -9.66 -10.98
C ASP A 163 -16.21 -10.71 -11.38
N THR A 164 -15.20 -10.30 -12.15
CA THR A 164 -14.14 -11.16 -12.66
C THR A 164 -13.03 -11.31 -11.62
N SER A 165 -12.63 -12.55 -11.34
CA SER A 165 -11.38 -12.84 -10.63
C SER A 165 -10.21 -12.88 -11.59
N PHE A 166 -9.07 -12.38 -11.16
CA PHE A 166 -7.83 -12.39 -11.95
C PHE A 166 -6.79 -13.28 -11.28
N ASP A 167 -5.95 -13.95 -12.05
CA ASP A 167 -4.77 -14.63 -11.50
C ASP A 167 -3.68 -13.58 -11.19
N CYS A 168 -3.39 -13.43 -9.90
CA CYS A 168 -2.35 -12.56 -9.36
C CYS A 168 -1.24 -13.41 -8.73
N PHE A 169 -0.54 -14.16 -9.55
CA PHE A 169 0.55 -15.04 -9.13
C PHE A 169 0.07 -16.24 -8.32
N ALA A 170 -0.73 -17.11 -8.94
CA ALA A 170 -1.33 -18.31 -8.36
C ALA A 170 -2.37 -18.07 -7.25
N ASP A 171 -2.57 -16.81 -6.82
CA ASP A 171 -3.69 -16.42 -5.97
C ASP A 171 -4.72 -15.60 -6.76
N PRO A 172 -6.02 -15.85 -6.54
CA PRO A 172 -7.06 -15.06 -7.18
C PRO A 172 -7.17 -13.67 -6.55
N CYS A 173 -6.94 -12.62 -7.35
CA CYS A 173 -7.30 -11.25 -7.01
C CYS A 173 -8.73 -10.92 -7.42
N ARG A 174 -9.32 -9.93 -6.76
CA ARG A 174 -10.54 -9.26 -7.20
C ARG A 174 -10.32 -7.77 -7.34
N MET A 175 -11.14 -7.14 -8.18
CA MET A 175 -11.23 -5.70 -8.21
C MET A 175 -11.84 -5.20 -6.90
N ARG A 176 -11.10 -4.38 -6.16
CA ARG A 176 -11.60 -3.74 -4.95
C ARG A 176 -12.01 -2.29 -5.17
N TRP A 177 -11.23 -1.56 -5.97
CA TRP A 177 -11.49 -0.15 -6.25
C TRP A 177 -11.25 0.20 -7.71
N SER A 178 -12.10 1.08 -8.26
CA SER A 178 -11.84 1.77 -9.53
C SER A 178 -11.20 3.13 -9.25
N LEU A 179 -10.12 3.42 -9.96
CA LEU A 179 -9.32 4.63 -9.75
C LEU A 179 -9.55 5.69 -10.84
N GLY A 180 -10.16 5.29 -11.96
CA GLY A 180 -10.35 6.11 -13.16
C GLY A 180 -9.34 5.80 -14.25
N ASP A 181 -9.57 6.33 -15.45
CA ASP A 181 -8.70 6.18 -16.63
C ASP A 181 -8.34 4.71 -16.97
N GLY A 182 -9.29 3.78 -16.75
CA GLY A 182 -9.07 2.34 -16.96
C GLY A 182 -8.23 1.64 -15.89
N TRP A 183 -7.84 2.33 -14.82
CA TRP A 183 -7.07 1.80 -13.71
C TRP A 183 -7.95 1.31 -12.56
N TYR A 184 -7.55 0.18 -11.99
CA TYR A 184 -8.20 -0.53 -10.90
C TYR A 184 -7.17 -1.00 -9.89
N TRP A 185 -7.57 -1.14 -8.63
CA TRP A 185 -6.78 -1.83 -7.61
C TRP A 185 -7.26 -3.27 -7.47
N LEU A 186 -6.32 -4.21 -7.54
CA LEU A 186 -6.52 -5.63 -7.36
C LEU A 186 -5.84 -6.11 -6.07
N ASP A 187 -6.56 -6.87 -5.23
CA ASP A 187 -6.08 -7.55 -4.03
C ASP A 187 -6.91 -8.81 -3.69
#